data_AF-A0A6A4E4C3-F1
#
_entry.id   AF-A0A6A4E4C3-F1
#
_cell.length_a   1.000
_cell.length_b   1.000
_cell.length_c   1.000
_cell.angle_alpha   90.00
_cell.angle_beta   90.00
_cell.angle_gamma   90.00
#
_symmetry.space_group_name_H-M   'P 1'
#
loop_
_entity.id
_entity.type
_entity.pdbx_description
1 polymer ?
#
loop_
_entity_poly.entity_id
_entity_poly.type
_entity_poly.pdbx_seq_one_letter_code
_entity_poly.pdbx_strand_id
1 'polypeptide(L)'
;METTADVAAELAALIGAAISTSYAFVLDHYAELAWLTAGAVLWTITEPLRGIGTRLSVEVSRFALKWGLLAKVCVRRYCRYVRGPAVQGKPFRTRLWKTYEALLATPMVVLEANKVHDQGLGRLLFKWLDALHEYWCVFLPTSWAFALRSLWKYYKGVGVESGRSAA
;
A
#
# COMPACT_ATOMS: atom_id res chain seq x y z
N MET A 1 -70.79 -28.70 -31.60
CA MET A 1 -70.47 -27.52 -30.76
C MET A 1 -70.08 -27.92 -29.33
N GLU A 2 -70.04 -29.21 -28.97
CA GLU A 2 -69.68 -29.68 -27.62
C GLU A 2 -68.16 -29.80 -27.38
N THR A 3 -67.36 -30.05 -28.41
CA THR A 3 -65.92 -30.33 -28.25
C THR A 3 -65.05 -29.13 -27.87
N THR A 4 -65.49 -27.91 -28.17
CA THR A 4 -64.74 -26.69 -27.84
C THR A 4 -64.96 -26.23 -26.40
N ALA A 5 -66.11 -26.59 -25.81
CA ALA A 5 -66.44 -26.23 -24.43
C ALA A 5 -65.66 -27.09 -23.43
N ASP A 6 -65.49 -28.39 -23.73
CA ASP A 6 -64.75 -29.32 -22.86
C ASP A 6 -63.25 -29.02 -22.81
N VAL A 7 -62.64 -28.70 -23.96
CA VAL A 7 -61.22 -28.30 -24.02
C VAL A 7 -60.97 -26.99 -23.28
N ALA A 8 -61.90 -26.03 -23.36
CA ALA A 8 -61.81 -24.78 -22.62
C ALA A 8 -61.94 -25.02 -21.09
N ALA A 9 -62.79 -25.95 -20.67
CA ALA A 9 -62.96 -26.32 -19.27
C ALA A 9 -61.71 -27.02 -18.70
N GLU A 10 -61.09 -27.94 -19.44
CA GLU A 10 -59.84 -28.58 -19.01
C GLU A 10 -58.66 -27.60 -18.96
N LEU A 11 -58.55 -26.70 -19.94
CA LEU A 11 -57.54 -25.63 -19.91
C LEU A 11 -57.75 -24.70 -18.72
N ALA A 12 -58.99 -24.32 -18.41
CA ALA A 12 -59.30 -23.50 -17.24
C ALA A 12 -58.94 -24.23 -15.93
N ALA A 13 -59.20 -25.54 -15.83
CA ALA A 13 -58.83 -26.34 -14.67
C ALA A 13 -57.31 -26.47 -14.50
N LEU A 14 -56.57 -26.70 -15.60
CA LEU A 14 -55.11 -26.76 -15.59
C LEU A 14 -54.48 -25.41 -15.22
N ILE A 15 -55.00 -24.30 -15.75
CA ILE A 15 -54.55 -22.95 -15.40
C ILE A 15 -54.85 -22.66 -13.92
N GLY A 16 -56.04 -23.00 -13.44
CA GLY A 16 -56.42 -22.84 -12.04
C GLY A 16 -55.52 -23.64 -11.08
N ALA A 17 -55.21 -24.89 -11.42
CA ALA A 17 -54.31 -25.73 -10.65
C ALA A 17 -52.86 -25.21 -10.68
N ALA A 18 -52.38 -24.74 -11.83
CA ALA A 18 -51.06 -24.13 -11.96
C ALA A 18 -50.95 -22.83 -11.14
N ILE A 19 -51.98 -21.99 -11.14
CA ILE A 19 -52.03 -20.76 -10.34
C ILE A 19 -52.06 -21.12 -8.84
N SER A 20 -52.90 -22.07 -8.42
CA SER A 20 -52.99 -22.48 -7.01
C SER A 20 -51.69 -23.08 -6.46
N THR A 21 -51.04 -23.96 -7.23
CA THR A 21 -49.76 -24.56 -6.84
C THR A 21 -48.64 -23.53 -6.77
N SER A 22 -48.59 -22.61 -7.74
CA SER A 22 -47.63 -21.49 -7.70
C SER A 22 -47.85 -20.57 -6.49
N TYR A 23 -49.11 -20.31 -6.13
CA TYR A 23 -49.46 -19.44 -5.00
C TYR A 23 -49.12 -20.09 -3.66
N ALA A 24 -49.36 -21.39 -3.53
CA ALA A 24 -48.99 -22.17 -2.34
C ALA A 24 -47.46 -22.21 -2.16
N PHE A 25 -46.71 -22.42 -3.25
CA PHE A 25 -45.25 -22.40 -3.23
C PHE A 25 -44.69 -21.03 -2.83
N VAL A 26 -45.28 -19.95 -3.38
CA VAL A 26 -44.89 -18.57 -3.05
C VAL A 26 -45.18 -18.23 -1.58
N LEU A 27 -46.29 -18.70 -1.01
CA LEU A 27 -46.61 -18.48 0.40
C LEU A 27 -45.66 -19.24 1.33
N ASP A 28 -45.31 -20.47 0.99
CA ASP A 28 -44.46 -21.33 1.80
C ASP A 28 -42.99 -20.86 1.78
N HIS A 29 -42.52 -20.30 0.66
CA HIS A 29 -41.15 -19.80 0.48
C HIS A 29 -41.05 -18.26 0.40
N TYR A 30 -42.08 -17.55 0.86
CA TYR A 30 -42.18 -16.08 0.73
C TYR A 30 -40.97 -15.37 1.36
N ALA A 31 -40.52 -15.84 2.53
CA ALA A 31 -39.39 -15.24 3.23
C ALA A 31 -38.07 -15.42 2.44
N GLU A 32 -37.82 -16.60 1.87
CA GLU A 32 -36.63 -16.86 1.06
C GLU A 32 -36.64 -16.05 -0.24
N LEU A 33 -37.80 -15.98 -0.91
CA LEU A 33 -38.00 -15.15 -2.09
C LEU A 33 -37.82 -13.66 -1.78
N ALA A 34 -38.32 -13.19 -0.63
CA ALA A 34 -38.13 -11.82 -0.15
C ALA A 34 -36.64 -11.52 0.13
N TRP A 35 -35.91 -12.46 0.74
CA TRP A 35 -34.46 -12.31 0.95
C TRP A 35 -33.67 -12.33 -0.35
N LEU A 36 -34.04 -13.17 -1.32
CA LEU A 36 -33.40 -13.22 -2.64
C LEU A 36 -33.66 -11.96 -3.45
N THR A 37 -34.89 -11.45 -3.44
CA THR A 37 -35.24 -10.19 -4.12
C THR A 37 -34.60 -8.99 -3.43
N ALA A 38 -34.59 -8.92 -2.11
CA ALA A 38 -33.87 -7.89 -1.36
C ALA A 38 -32.37 -7.96 -1.63
N GLY A 39 -31.79 -9.16 -1.68
CA GLY A 39 -30.40 -9.40 -2.04
C GLY A 39 -30.09 -8.97 -3.47
N ALA A 40 -30.97 -9.27 -4.43
CA ALA A 40 -30.84 -8.85 -5.83
C ALA A 40 -30.93 -7.32 -5.97
N VAL A 41 -31.88 -6.68 -5.29
CA VAL A 41 -32.01 -5.22 -5.27
C VAL A 41 -30.78 -4.58 -4.63
N LEU A 42 -30.33 -5.08 -3.48
CA LEU A 42 -29.10 -4.61 -2.82
C LEU A 42 -27.86 -4.83 -3.71
N TRP A 43 -27.81 -5.92 -4.46
CA TRP A 43 -26.75 -6.20 -5.43
C TRP A 43 -26.75 -5.18 -6.57
N THR A 44 -27.92 -4.88 -7.17
CA THR A 44 -28.03 -3.86 -8.23
C THR A 44 -27.70 -2.45 -7.74
N ILE A 45 -28.07 -2.10 -6.49
CA ILE A 45 -27.74 -0.81 -5.88
C ILE A 45 -26.23 -0.70 -5.61
N THR A 46 -25.58 -1.81 -5.26
CA THR A 46 -24.12 -1.85 -5.01
C THR A 46 -23.28 -2.07 -6.27
N GLU A 47 -23.90 -2.37 -7.42
CA GLU A 47 -23.27 -2.53 -8.72
C GLU A 47 -22.44 -1.31 -9.19
N PRO A 48 -22.95 -0.05 -9.11
CA PRO A 48 -22.14 1.13 -9.43
C PRO A 48 -20.95 1.29 -8.46
N LEU A 49 -21.14 0.95 -7.18
CA LEU A 49 -20.06 0.99 -6.18
C LEU A 49 -18.96 -0.06 -6.47
N ARG A 50 -19.34 -1.23 -6.96
CA ARG A 50 -18.40 -2.30 -7.35
C ARG A 50 -17.67 -1.98 -8.63
N GLY A 51 -18.32 -1.33 -9.59
CA GLY A 51 -17.67 -0.83 -10.80
C GLY A 51 -16.57 0.19 -10.48
N ILE A 52 -16.85 1.13 -9.56
CA ILE A 52 -15.86 2.11 -9.10
C ILE A 52 -14.78 1.42 -8.25
N GLY A 53 -15.16 0.53 -7.33
CA GLY A 53 -14.24 -0.18 -6.45
C GLY A 53 -13.25 -1.07 -7.21
N THR A 54 -13.71 -1.79 -8.24
CA THR A 54 -12.84 -2.62 -9.09
C THR A 54 -11.91 -1.77 -9.96
N ARG A 55 -12.36 -0.64 -10.50
CA ARG A 55 -11.50 0.30 -11.24
C ARG A 55 -10.41 0.90 -10.35
N LEU A 56 -10.79 1.39 -9.16
CA LEU A 56 -9.83 1.89 -8.18
C LEU A 56 -8.85 0.80 -7.75
N SER A 57 -9.33 -0.43 -7.52
CA SER A 57 -8.47 -1.56 -7.16
C SER A 57 -7.46 -1.87 -8.26
N VAL A 58 -7.86 -1.84 -9.53
CA VAL A 58 -6.95 -2.07 -10.67
C VAL A 58 -5.91 -0.96 -10.79
N GLU A 59 -6.30 0.32 -10.64
CA GLU A 59 -5.36 1.44 -10.70
C GLU A 59 -4.38 1.43 -9.54
N VAL A 60 -4.87 1.20 -8.31
CA VAL A 60 -4.04 1.05 -7.11
C VAL A 60 -3.09 -0.14 -7.27
N SER A 61 -3.57 -1.26 -7.81
CA SER A 61 -2.72 -2.45 -8.06
C SER A 61 -1.64 -2.17 -9.11
N ARG A 62 -1.98 -1.51 -10.22
CA ARG A 62 -0.99 -1.11 -11.24
C ARG A 62 0.05 -0.15 -10.66
N PHE A 63 -0.40 0.79 -9.84
CA PHE A 63 0.47 1.72 -9.13
C PHE A 63 1.40 0.94 -8.18
N ALA A 64 0.85 0.12 -7.28
CA ALA A 64 1.60 -0.69 -6.34
C ALA A 64 2.60 -1.62 -7.03
N LEU A 65 2.24 -2.25 -8.15
CA LEU A 65 3.14 -3.10 -8.93
C LEU A 65 4.27 -2.29 -9.57
N LYS A 66 3.98 -1.12 -10.15
CA LYS A 66 5.01 -0.25 -10.74
C LYS A 66 6.02 0.18 -9.68
N TRP A 67 5.56 0.65 -8.52
CA TRP A 67 6.42 1.07 -7.42
C TRP A 67 7.13 -0.09 -6.74
N GLY A 68 6.46 -1.24 -6.60
CA GLY A 68 7.03 -2.47 -6.06
C GLY A 68 8.15 -3.02 -6.93
N LEU A 69 8.00 -2.98 -8.26
CA LEU A 69 9.06 -3.35 -9.20
C LEU A 69 10.27 -2.42 -9.09
N LEU A 70 10.04 -1.11 -9.06
CA LEU A 70 11.11 -0.12 -8.84
C LEU A 70 11.81 -0.36 -7.51
N ALA A 71 11.07 -0.54 -6.41
CA ALA A 71 11.62 -0.84 -5.10
C ALA A 71 12.45 -2.14 -5.12
N LYS A 72 11.98 -3.19 -5.80
CA LYS A 72 12.73 -4.45 -5.94
C LYS A 72 14.04 -4.27 -6.72
N VAL A 73 14.07 -3.39 -7.73
CA VAL A 73 15.30 -3.04 -8.46
C VAL A 73 16.26 -2.26 -7.54
N CYS A 74 15.73 -1.28 -6.79
CA CYS A 74 16.51 -0.53 -5.79
C CYS A 74 17.16 -1.47 -4.77
N VAL A 75 16.37 -2.36 -4.16
CA VAL A 75 16.85 -3.32 -3.16
C VAL A 75 17.89 -4.25 -3.75
N ARG A 76 17.68 -4.78 -4.97
CA ARG A 76 18.68 -5.63 -5.62
C ARG A 76 20.00 -4.90 -5.87
N ARG A 77 19.95 -3.66 -6.35
CA ARG A 77 21.15 -2.84 -6.58
C ARG A 77 21.85 -2.50 -5.27
N TYR A 78 21.09 -2.16 -4.24
CA TYR A 78 21.59 -1.91 -2.90
C TYR A 78 22.27 -3.15 -2.31
N CYS A 79 21.60 -4.30 -2.25
CA CYS A 79 22.17 -5.54 -1.73
C CYS A 79 23.45 -5.95 -2.47
N ARG A 80 23.50 -5.74 -3.79
CA ARG A 80 24.71 -6.00 -4.58
C ARG A 80 25.86 -5.06 -4.20
N TYR A 81 25.57 -3.77 -3.99
CA TYR A 81 26.57 -2.79 -3.56
C TYR A 81 27.09 -3.07 -2.14
N VAL A 82 26.20 -3.35 -1.19
CA VAL A 82 26.56 -3.66 0.22
C VAL A 82 27.39 -4.94 0.34
N ARG A 83 27.12 -5.93 -0.53
CA ARG A 83 27.90 -7.16 -0.62
C ARG A 83 29.19 -6.99 -1.42
N GLY A 84 29.42 -5.84 -2.03
CA GLY A 84 30.61 -5.56 -2.83
C GLY A 84 31.88 -5.38 -1.97
N PRO A 85 33.06 -5.58 -2.59
CA PRO A 85 34.35 -5.44 -1.90
C PRO A 85 34.60 -4.01 -1.39
N ALA A 86 33.98 -3.00 -2.01
CA ALA A 86 34.06 -1.60 -1.60
C ALA A 86 33.51 -1.33 -0.19
N VAL A 87 32.61 -2.19 0.31
CA VAL A 87 31.92 -2.06 1.60
C VAL A 87 32.39 -3.12 2.59
N GLN A 88 32.64 -4.35 2.14
CA GLN A 88 33.03 -5.46 3.02
C GLN A 88 34.42 -5.30 3.66
N GLY A 89 35.39 -4.69 2.98
CA GLY A 89 36.76 -4.54 3.48
C GLY A 89 36.97 -3.40 4.49
N LYS A 90 35.92 -2.65 4.86
CA LYS A 90 36.03 -1.46 5.72
C LYS A 90 35.62 -1.74 7.17
N PRO A 91 36.18 -0.99 8.15
CA PRO A 91 35.77 -1.08 9.55
C PRO A 91 34.27 -0.78 9.70
N PHE A 92 33.63 -1.42 10.70
CA PHE A 92 32.18 -1.44 10.89
C PHE A 92 31.50 -0.07 10.78
N ARG A 93 32.06 0.98 11.41
CA ARG A 93 31.49 2.34 11.35
C ARG A 93 31.51 2.94 9.94
N THR A 94 32.65 2.87 9.25
CA THR A 94 32.79 3.37 7.88
C THR A 94 31.96 2.55 6.91
N ARG A 95 31.84 1.25 7.17
CA ARG A 95 30.97 0.34 6.44
C ARG A 95 29.51 0.73 6.59
N LEU A 96 29.01 0.92 7.81
CA LEU A 96 27.64 1.37 8.06
C LEU A 96 27.36 2.72 7.39
N TRP A 97 28.26 3.69 7.56
CA TRP A 97 28.12 4.99 6.95
C TRP A 97 28.00 4.90 5.42
N LYS A 98 28.87 4.13 4.77
CA LYS A 98 28.83 3.92 3.31
C LYS A 98 27.60 3.14 2.84
N THR A 99 27.09 2.21 3.64
CA THR A 99 25.80 1.58 3.34
C THR A 99 24.63 2.55 3.48
N TYR A 100 24.60 3.40 4.50
CA TYR A 100 23.54 4.39 4.67
C TYR A 100 23.54 5.44 3.56
N GLU A 101 24.72 5.94 3.18
CA GLU A 101 24.89 6.88 2.06
C GLU A 101 24.35 6.26 0.75
N ALA A 102 24.67 4.99 0.49
CA ALA A 102 24.18 4.26 -0.67
C ALA A 102 22.68 3.95 -0.61
N LEU A 103 22.09 3.78 0.58
CA LEU A 103 20.67 3.50 0.76
C LEU A 103 19.79 4.67 0.28
N LEU A 104 20.28 5.90 0.42
CA LEU A 104 19.57 7.11 -0.02
C LEU A 104 19.89 7.49 -1.48
N ALA A 105 21.14 7.30 -1.91
CA ALA A 105 21.54 7.61 -3.29
C ALA A 105 20.99 6.60 -4.33
N THR A 106 20.89 5.31 -3.97
CA THR A 106 20.40 4.27 -4.90
C THR A 106 18.98 4.51 -5.41
N PRO A 107 17.96 4.81 -4.56
CA PRO A 107 16.62 5.08 -5.04
C PRO A 107 16.54 6.36 -5.90
N MET A 108 17.33 7.41 -5.61
CA MET A 108 17.39 8.61 -6.47
C MET A 108 17.83 8.28 -7.89
N VAL A 109 18.94 7.54 -8.04
CA VAL A 109 19.46 7.14 -9.36
C VAL A 109 18.47 6.24 -10.12
N VAL A 110 17.74 5.37 -9.40
CA VAL A 110 16.71 4.52 -10.04
C VAL A 110 15.49 5.34 -10.47
N LEU A 111 15.07 6.31 -9.67
CA LEU A 111 14.00 7.24 -10.01
C LEU A 111 14.33 8.08 -11.25
N GLU A 112 15.57 8.58 -11.31
CA GLU A 112 16.11 9.34 -12.43
C GLU A 112 16.23 8.49 -13.70
N ALA A 113 16.80 7.28 -13.59
CA ALA A 113 16.96 6.36 -14.72
C ALA A 113 15.62 5.93 -15.35
N ASN A 114 14.54 5.91 -14.57
CA ASN A 114 13.20 5.59 -15.06
C ASN A 114 12.40 6.81 -15.53
N LYS A 115 13.00 8.03 -15.53
CA LYS A 115 12.34 9.31 -15.88
C LYS A 115 11.04 9.58 -15.09
N VAL A 116 10.91 9.00 -13.89
CA VAL A 116 9.70 9.16 -13.05
C VAL A 116 9.81 10.42 -12.18
N HIS A 117 10.98 11.07 -12.14
CA HIS A 117 11.22 12.24 -11.30
C HIS A 117 10.40 13.49 -11.68
N ASP A 118 9.84 13.55 -12.89
CA ASP A 118 9.10 14.73 -13.37
C ASP A 118 7.59 14.67 -13.12
N GLN A 119 7.03 13.50 -12.78
CA GLN A 119 5.59 13.31 -12.74
C GLN A 119 5.07 12.95 -11.34
N GLY A 120 4.18 13.81 -10.83
CA GLY A 120 3.36 13.57 -9.63
C GLY A 120 4.14 13.08 -8.42
N LEU A 121 3.85 11.85 -8.00
CA LEU A 121 4.41 11.22 -6.81
C LEU A 121 5.92 10.96 -6.92
N GLY A 122 6.46 10.76 -8.13
CA GLY A 122 7.90 10.57 -8.32
C GLY A 122 8.73 11.82 -8.06
N ARG A 123 8.19 12.99 -8.44
CA ARG A 123 8.80 14.29 -8.11
C ARG A 123 8.82 14.55 -6.61
N LEU A 124 7.72 14.21 -5.94
CA LEU A 124 7.59 14.40 -4.49
C LEU A 124 8.52 13.46 -3.72
N LEU A 125 8.57 12.19 -4.12
CA LEU A 125 9.45 11.20 -3.53
C LEU A 125 10.92 11.55 -3.77
N PHE A 126 11.26 12.03 -4.97
CA PHE A 126 12.60 12.50 -5.29
C PHE A 126 13.02 13.68 -4.40
N LYS A 127 12.19 14.72 -4.30
CA LYS A 127 12.45 15.87 -3.41
C LYS A 127 12.54 15.48 -1.94
N TRP A 128 11.70 14.55 -1.50
CA TRP A 128 11.72 14.07 -0.12
C TRP A 128 13.00 13.27 0.17
N LEU A 129 13.41 12.39 -0.76
CA LEU A 129 14.68 11.69 -0.67
C LEU A 129 15.86 12.67 -0.68
N ASP A 130 15.80 13.72 -1.51
CA ASP A 130 16.84 14.74 -1.64
C ASP A 130 17.01 15.54 -0.35
N ALA A 131 15.89 16.04 0.19
CA ALA A 131 15.88 16.72 1.49
C ALA A 131 16.36 15.82 2.63
N LEU A 132 15.96 14.54 2.63
CA LEU A 132 16.39 13.59 3.65
C LEU A 132 17.87 13.25 3.51
N HIS A 133 18.38 13.11 2.28
CA HIS A 133 19.81 12.93 2.03
C HIS A 133 20.62 14.13 2.51
N GLU A 134 20.20 15.35 2.18
CA GLU A 134 20.88 16.56 2.64
C GLU A 134 20.87 16.69 4.17
N TYR A 135 19.71 16.46 4.80
CA TYR A 135 19.60 16.45 6.26
C TYR A 135 20.53 15.38 6.89
N TRP A 136 20.50 14.15 6.39
CA TRP A 136 21.20 13.06 7.04
C TRP A 136 22.70 13.04 6.73
N CYS A 137 23.12 13.41 5.53
CA CYS A 137 24.52 13.41 5.11
C CYS A 137 25.26 14.70 5.46
N VAL A 138 24.57 15.84 5.56
CA VAL A 138 25.21 17.14 5.87
C VAL A 138 24.91 17.58 7.30
N PHE A 139 23.64 17.58 7.70
CA PHE A 139 23.24 18.15 8.98
C PHE A 139 23.55 17.24 10.17
N LEU A 140 23.27 15.94 10.05
CA LEU A 140 23.47 14.97 11.14
C LEU A 140 24.95 14.81 11.57
N PRO A 141 25.94 14.64 10.68
CA PRO A 141 27.32 14.53 11.11
C PRO A 141 27.86 15.84 11.68
N THR A 142 27.41 16.98 11.15
CA THR A 142 27.81 18.31 11.63
C THR A 142 27.29 18.55 13.05
N SER A 143 25.99 18.33 13.28
CA SER A 143 25.37 18.45 14.60
C SER A 143 25.94 17.46 15.61
N TRP A 144 26.21 16.22 15.19
CA TRP A 144 26.86 15.21 16.02
C TRP A 144 28.27 15.62 16.44
N ALA A 145 29.07 16.17 15.51
CA ALA A 145 30.40 16.66 15.80
C ALA A 145 30.38 17.83 16.80
N PHE A 146 29.41 18.74 16.68
CA PHE A 146 29.21 19.81 17.66
C PHE A 146 28.81 19.27 19.03
N ALA A 147 27.85 18.35 19.09
CA ALA A 147 27.43 17.74 20.34
C ALA A 147 28.58 17.03 21.07
N LEU A 148 29.39 16.25 20.35
CA LEU A 148 30.58 15.59 20.92
C LEU A 148 31.61 16.58 21.45
N ARG A 149 31.88 17.67 20.71
CA ARG A 149 32.80 18.72 21.19
C ARG A 149 32.29 19.40 22.44
N SER A 150 31.00 19.70 22.52
CA SER A 150 30.37 20.29 23.70
C SER A 150 30.41 19.33 24.89
N LEU A 151 30.10 18.05 24.67
CA LEU A 151 30.16 17.02 25.71
C LEU A 151 31.59 16.82 26.23
N TRP A 152 32.58 16.84 25.34
CA TRP A 152 33.99 16.75 25.72
C TRP A 152 34.42 17.95 26.58
N LYS A 153 34.01 19.17 26.20
CA LYS A 153 34.29 20.37 26.99
C LYS A 153 33.64 20.30 28.38
N TYR A 154 32.39 19.85 28.44
CA TYR A 154 31.68 19.64 29.70
C TYR A 154 32.39 18.62 30.59
N TYR A 155 32.73 17.45 30.06
CA TYR A 155 33.42 16.40 30.80
C TYR A 155 34.79 16.86 31.32
N LYS A 156 35.54 17.61 30.50
CA LYS A 156 36.82 18.20 30.91
C LYS A 156 36.63 19.23 32.04
N GLY A 157 35.58 20.05 31.97
CA GLY A 157 35.21 20.99 33.03
C GLY A 157 34.88 20.28 34.35
N VAL A 158 34.04 19.25 34.29
CA VAL A 158 33.66 18.44 35.46
C VAL A 158 34.87 17.76 36.10
N GLY A 159 35.81 17.24 35.30
CA GLY A 159 37.03 16.62 35.83
C GLY A 159 37.94 17.62 36.57
N VAL A 160 38.05 18.86 36.06
CA VAL A 160 38.82 19.93 36.73
C VAL A 160 38.16 20.34 38.05
N GLU A 161 36.84 20.45 38.07
CA GLU A 161 36.08 20.88 39.24
C GLU A 161 36.06 19.80 40.33
N SER A 162 35.94 18.53 39.94
CA SER A 162 36.08 17.38 40.85
C SER A 162 37.48 17.28 41.48
N GLY A 163 38.54 17.55 40.71
CA GLY A 163 39.91 17.58 41.24
C GLY A 163 40.14 18.73 42.22
N ARG A 164 39.42 19.85 42.07
CA ARG A 164 39.50 21.01 42.97
C ARG A 164 38.72 20.81 44.28
N SER A 165 37.69 19.96 44.28
CA SER A 165 36.92 19.61 45.47
C SER A 165 37.51 18.43 46.27
N ALA A 166 38.46 17.69 45.70
CA ALA A 166 39.12 16.54 46.32
C ALA A 166 40.51 16.86 46.92
N ALA A 167 41.01 18.09 46.70
CA ALA A 167 42.23 18.64 47.29
C ALA A 167 41.87 19.57 48.46
#